data_AF-A0AA40LEC3-F1
#
_entry.id   AF-A0AA40LEC3-F1
#
_cell.length_a   1.000
_cell.length_b   1.000
_cell.length_c   1.000
_cell.angle_alpha   90.00
_cell.angle_beta   90.00
_cell.angle_gamma   90.00
#
_symmetry.space_group_name_H-M   'P 1'
#
loop_
_entity.id
_entity.type
_entity.pdbx_description
1 polymer ?
#
loop_
_entity_poly.entity_id
_entity_poly.type
_entity_poly.pdbx_seq_one_letter_code
_entity_poly.pdbx_strand_id
1 'polypeptide(L)'
;MKGTLLVLALLVTGELGIQMAETCPIFYGVFGTLAIGSKSLLDASLDLVHATQPEKVALEKIQDCYNEAGIESKILDLIVMGTITTSKECIHHAVDMLKKDVTELLN
;
A
#
# COMPACT_ATOMS: atom_id res chain seq x y z
N MET A 1 -7.69 -11.93 16.27
CA MET A 1 -6.93 -10.66 16.14
C MET A 1 -5.68 -10.82 15.25
N LYS A 2 -5.71 -11.60 14.16
CA LYS A 2 -4.53 -11.85 13.30
C LYS A 2 -4.57 -11.13 11.94
N GLY A 3 -5.74 -10.69 11.47
CA GLY A 3 -5.90 -10.04 10.16
C GLY A 3 -5.49 -8.56 10.16
N THR A 4 -5.83 -7.82 11.22
CA THR A 4 -5.63 -6.36 11.29
C THR A 4 -4.15 -5.97 11.17
N LEU A 5 -3.28 -6.82 11.69
CA LEU A 5 -1.84 -6.66 11.61
C LEU A 5 -1.30 -7.00 10.22
N LEU A 6 -2.01 -7.80 9.41
CA LEU A 6 -1.53 -8.34 8.14
C LEU A 6 -1.71 -7.35 6.99
N VAL A 7 -2.86 -6.65 6.91
CA VAL A 7 -3.04 -5.57 5.93
C VAL A 7 -2.18 -4.36 6.28
N LEU A 8 -2.14 -3.94 7.55
CA LEU A 8 -1.21 -2.89 7.99
C LEU A 8 0.25 -3.31 7.82
N ALA A 9 0.61 -4.58 8.09
CA ALA A 9 1.94 -5.11 7.80
C ALA A 9 2.29 -5.04 6.31
N LEU A 10 1.40 -5.49 5.43
CA LEU A 10 1.59 -5.40 3.98
C LEU A 10 1.71 -3.94 3.53
N LEU A 11 1.03 -3.00 4.20
CA LEU A 11 1.15 -1.58 3.89
C LEU A 11 2.40 -0.91 4.53
N VAL A 12 3.03 -1.56 5.52
CA VAL A 12 4.15 -1.04 6.35
C VAL A 12 5.39 -1.96 6.24
N THR A 13 5.55 -2.71 5.15
CA THR A 13 6.72 -3.60 5.00
C THR A 13 7.98 -2.85 4.61
N GLY A 14 8.63 -2.27 5.61
CA GLY A 14 10.09 -2.19 5.69
C GLY A 14 10.69 -3.27 6.59
N GLU A 15 9.94 -3.76 7.59
CA GLU A 15 10.51 -4.54 8.70
C GLU A 15 10.22 -6.06 8.67
N LEU A 16 9.24 -6.52 7.88
CA LEU A 16 8.74 -7.91 8.00
C LEU A 16 9.39 -8.93 7.05
N GLY A 17 10.37 -8.53 6.23
CA GLY A 17 11.04 -9.45 5.31
C GLY A 17 10.12 -10.09 4.27
N ILE A 18 8.94 -9.52 4.03
CA ILE A 18 8.02 -9.95 2.96
C ILE A 18 8.59 -9.47 1.63
N GLN A 19 8.49 -10.32 0.60
CA GLN A 19 8.99 -10.04 -0.74
C GLN A 19 8.37 -8.73 -1.27
N MET A 20 9.17 -7.67 -1.26
CA MET A 20 8.77 -6.30 -1.62
C MET A 20 8.25 -6.21 -3.06
N ALA A 21 8.76 -7.08 -3.93
CA ALA A 21 8.37 -7.18 -5.34
C ALA A 21 6.86 -7.41 -5.52
N GLU A 22 6.21 -8.15 -4.61
CA GLU A 22 4.78 -8.42 -4.67
C GLU A 22 3.97 -7.45 -3.79
N THR A 23 4.55 -6.99 -2.69
CA THR A 23 3.83 -6.23 -1.66
C THR A 23 3.68 -4.74 -2.02
N CYS A 24 4.70 -4.13 -2.61
CA CYS A 24 4.64 -2.72 -3.03
C CYS A 24 3.55 -2.48 -4.10
N PRO A 25 3.42 -3.29 -5.18
CA PRO A 25 2.34 -3.13 -6.14
C PRO A 25 0.94 -3.22 -5.51
N ILE A 26 0.76 -4.12 -4.53
CA ILE A 26 -0.51 -4.29 -3.81
C ILE A 26 -0.83 -3.05 -2.99
N PHE A 27 0.15 -2.51 -2.25
CA PHE A 27 0.00 -1.26 -1.50
C PHE A 27 -0.48 -0.12 -2.40
N TYR A 28 0.22 0.12 -3.52
CA TYR A 28 -0.15 1.20 -4.44
C TYR A 28 -1.50 0.95 -5.12
N GLY A 29 -1.87 -0.30 -5.37
CA GLY A 29 -3.20 -0.67 -5.87
C GLY A 29 -4.32 -0.30 -4.89
N VAL A 30 -4.19 -0.69 -3.61
CA VAL A 30 -5.16 -0.34 -2.55
C VAL A 30 -5.21 1.18 -2.33
N PHE A 31 -4.06 1.85 -2.26
CA PHE A 31 -4.01 3.30 -2.13
C PHE A 31 -4.67 4.01 -3.33
N GLY A 32 -4.46 3.50 -4.54
CA GLY A 32 -5.11 4.01 -5.74
C GLY A 32 -6.63 3.92 -5.67
N THR A 33 -7.19 2.81 -5.16
CA THR A 33 -8.65 2.67 -5.01
C THR A 33 -9.23 3.55 -3.90
N LEU A 34 -8.48 3.80 -2.82
CA LEU A 34 -8.83 4.82 -1.82
C LEU A 34 -8.93 6.22 -2.48
N ALA A 35 -7.91 6.62 -3.24
CA ALA A 35 -7.89 7.91 -3.92
C ALA A 35 -9.04 8.04 -4.96
N ILE A 36 -9.31 6.98 -5.74
CA ILE A 36 -10.44 6.95 -6.69
C ILE A 36 -11.77 7.18 -5.96
N GLY A 37 -11.92 6.63 -4.75
CA GLY A 37 -13.13 6.82 -3.95
C GLY A 37 -14.26 5.85 -4.26
N SER A 38 -13.99 4.80 -5.04
CA SER A 38 -14.98 3.76 -5.35
C SER A 38 -14.92 2.62 -4.35
N LYS A 39 -16.00 2.44 -3.60
CA LYS A 39 -16.13 1.34 -2.63
C LYS A 39 -15.99 -0.03 -3.29
N SER A 40 -16.58 -0.23 -4.47
CA SER A 40 -16.50 -1.53 -5.16
C SER A 40 -15.08 -1.87 -5.60
N LEU A 41 -14.29 -0.88 -6.04
CA LEU A 41 -12.90 -1.09 -6.40
C LEU A 41 -12.03 -1.33 -5.16
N LEU A 42 -12.31 -0.64 -4.07
CA LEU A 42 -11.63 -0.86 -2.80
C LEU A 42 -11.89 -2.27 -2.28
N ASP A 43 -13.16 -2.69 -2.20
CA ASP A 43 -13.54 -4.04 -1.77
C ASP A 43 -12.89 -5.12 -2.63
N ALA A 44 -12.92 -4.97 -3.96
CA ALA A 44 -12.27 -5.90 -4.88
C ALA A 44 -10.75 -5.97 -4.65
N SER A 45 -10.09 -4.83 -4.38
CA SER A 45 -8.66 -4.81 -4.08
C SER A 45 -8.33 -5.45 -2.73
N LEU A 46 -9.23 -5.32 -1.76
CA LEU A 46 -9.07 -5.92 -0.44
C LEU A 46 -9.36 -7.43 -0.43
N ASP A 47 -10.22 -7.90 -1.34
CA ASP A 47 -10.43 -9.33 -1.55
C ASP A 47 -9.19 -10.03 -2.09
N LEU A 48 -8.37 -9.37 -2.92
CA LEU A 48 -7.10 -9.93 -3.42
C LEU A 48 -6.12 -10.29 -2.30
N VAL A 49 -6.17 -9.55 -1.18
CA VAL A 49 -5.34 -9.78 0.00
C VAL A 49 -6.08 -10.53 1.11
N HIS A 50 -7.27 -11.07 0.82
CA HIS A 50 -8.12 -11.78 1.78
C HIS A 50 -8.41 -10.96 3.04
N ALA A 51 -8.65 -9.65 2.88
CA ALA A 51 -8.94 -8.76 3.99
C ALA A 51 -10.20 -9.20 4.75
N THR A 52 -10.16 -9.10 6.07
CA THR A 52 -11.30 -9.44 6.93
C THR A 52 -12.40 -8.37 6.84
N GLN A 53 -13.64 -8.73 7.19
CA GLN A 53 -14.75 -7.77 7.18
C GLN A 53 -14.47 -6.50 8.01
N PRO A 54 -13.87 -6.59 9.22
CA PRO A 54 -13.46 -5.39 9.95
C PRO A 54 -12.41 -4.52 9.24
N GLU A 55 -11.49 -5.12 8.48
CA GLU A 55 -10.48 -4.37 7.71
C GLU A 55 -11.11 -3.60 6.55
N LYS A 56 -12.03 -4.24 5.84
CA LYS A 56 -12.81 -3.57 4.78
C LYS A 56 -13.53 -2.36 5.33
N VAL A 57 -14.26 -2.52 6.44
CA VAL A 57 -14.97 -1.40 7.09
C VAL A 57 -14.01 -0.30 7.55
N ALA A 58 -12.80 -0.63 8.01
CA ALA A 58 -11.82 0.38 8.40
C ALA A 58 -11.30 1.18 7.20
N LEU A 59 -11.01 0.52 6.08
CA LEU A 59 -10.52 1.17 4.87
C LEU A 59 -11.62 1.93 4.11
N GLU A 60 -12.86 1.44 4.16
CA GLU A 60 -14.03 2.19 3.67
C GLU A 60 -14.15 3.55 4.37
N LYS A 61 -13.97 3.61 5.70
CA LYS A 61 -13.99 4.88 6.43
C LYS A 61 -12.89 5.84 6.00
N ILE A 62 -11.70 5.32 5.65
CA ILE A 62 -10.61 6.14 5.10
C ILE A 62 -11.01 6.68 3.73
N GLN A 63 -11.64 5.85 2.90
CA GLN A 63 -12.16 6.25 1.60
C GLN A 63 -13.26 7.30 1.72
N ASP A 64 -14.14 7.20 2.72
CA ASP A 64 -15.15 8.20 3.02
C ASP A 64 -14.51 9.56 3.33
N CYS A 65 -13.43 9.60 4.13
CA CYS A 65 -12.67 10.84 4.37
C CYS A 65 -12.11 11.44 3.07
N TYR A 66 -11.57 10.62 2.17
CA TYR A 66 -11.09 11.07 0.86
C TYR A 66 -12.22 11.65 0.00
N ASN A 67 -13.40 11.02 0.03
CA ASN A 67 -14.57 11.46 -0.72
C ASN A 67 -15.14 12.77 -0.17
N GLU A 68 -15.17 12.93 1.14
CA GLU A 68 -15.61 14.15 1.83
C GLU A 68 -14.65 15.32 1.60
N ALA A 69 -13.33 15.08 1.60
CA ALA A 69 -12.32 16.12 1.39
C ALA A 69 -12.25 16.63 -0.06
N GLY A 70 -12.72 15.83 -1.04
CA GLY A 70 -12.80 16.21 -2.44
C GLY A 70 -11.52 16.02 -3.25
N ILE A 71 -11.58 16.42 -4.53
CA ILE A 71 -10.56 16.10 -5.55
C ILE A 71 -9.20 16.74 -5.26
N GLU A 72 -9.16 17.97 -4.74
CA GLU A 72 -7.89 18.65 -4.45
C GLU A 72 -7.08 17.89 -3.39
N SER A 73 -7.72 17.45 -2.30
CA SER A 73 -7.07 16.67 -1.25
C SER A 73 -6.55 15.33 -1.78
N LYS A 74 -7.31 14.66 -2.65
CA LYS A 74 -6.88 13.41 -3.30
C LYS A 74 -5.63 13.61 -4.15
N ILE A 75 -5.58 14.69 -4.93
CA ILE A 75 -4.42 15.01 -5.79
C ILE A 75 -3.20 15.34 -4.94
N LEU A 76 -3.35 16.12 -3.88
CA LEU A 76 -2.25 16.44 -2.96
C LEU A 76 -1.67 15.18 -2.33
N ASP A 77 -2.51 14.26 -1.87
CA ASP A 77 -2.05 12.98 -1.30
C ASP A 77 -1.36 12.08 -2.34
N LEU A 78 -1.83 12.07 -3.59
CA LEU A 78 -1.13 11.40 -4.69
C LEU A 78 0.26 11.99 -4.93
N ILE A 79 0.40 13.32 -4.88
CA ILE A 79 1.69 14.01 -5.03
C ILE A 79 2.62 13.68 -3.86
N VAL A 80 2.11 13.73 -2.62
CA VAL A 80 2.86 13.40 -1.41
C VAL A 80 3.36 11.95 -1.49
N MET A 81 2.47 11.01 -1.80
CA MET A 81 2.84 9.59 -1.96
C MET A 81 3.91 9.42 -3.03
N GLY A 82 3.71 9.99 -4.22
CA GLY A 82 4.69 9.90 -5.32
C GLY A 82 6.06 10.49 -4.94
N THR A 83 6.07 11.59 -4.18
CA THR A 83 7.31 12.24 -3.71
C THR A 83 8.04 11.38 -2.68
N ILE A 84 7.31 10.75 -1.75
CA ILE A 84 7.88 9.83 -0.75
C ILE A 84 8.46 8.60 -1.46
N THR A 85 7.68 7.96 -2.33
CA THR A 85 8.08 6.76 -3.08
C THR A 85 9.32 6.99 -3.94
N THR A 86 9.46 8.17 -4.54
CA THR A 86 10.60 8.52 -5.41
C THR A 86 11.72 9.26 -4.67
N SER A 87 11.63 9.38 -3.35
CA SER A 87 12.67 9.98 -2.53
C SER A 87 13.98 9.18 -2.64
N LYS A 88 15.11 9.87 -2.46
CA LYS A 88 16.43 9.24 -2.50
C LYS A 88 16.55 8.09 -1.51
N GLU A 89 15.93 8.23 -0.34
CA GLU A 89 15.96 7.22 0.72
C GLU A 89 15.20 5.95 0.31
N CYS A 90 13.97 6.08 -0.21
CA CYS A 90 13.20 4.92 -0.67
C CYS A 90 13.85 4.23 -1.88
N ILE A 91 14.40 5.00 -2.83
CA ILE A 91 15.12 4.42 -3.98
C ILE A 91 16.38 3.70 -3.53
N HIS A 92 17.18 4.30 -2.64
CA HIS A 92 18.39 3.66 -2.13
C HIS A 92 18.07 2.36 -1.41
N HIS A 93 17.08 2.38 -0.52
CA HIS A 93 16.63 1.19 0.18
C HIS A 93 16.12 0.10 -0.78
N ALA A 94 15.33 0.47 -1.80
CA ALA A 94 14.86 -0.47 -2.81
C ALA A 94 16.03 -1.11 -3.59
N VAL A 95 17.03 -0.32 -3.97
CA VAL A 95 18.23 -0.81 -4.67
C VAL A 95 19.06 -1.74 -3.78
N ASP A 96 19.24 -1.41 -2.51
CA ASP A 96 20.00 -2.25 -1.57
C ASP A 96 19.31 -3.60 -1.34
N MET A 97 17.98 -3.60 -1.20
CA MET A 97 17.20 -4.83 -1.11
C MET A 97 17.33 -5.68 -2.37
N LEU A 98 17.22 -5.07 -3.56
CA LEU A 98 17.39 -5.80 -4.83
C LEU A 98 18.78 -6.42 -4.95
N LYS A 99 19.83 -5.70 -4.53
CA LYS A 99 21.19 -6.26 -4.51
C LYS A 99 21.30 -7.46 -3.59
N LYS A 100 20.67 -7.40 -2.42
CA LYS A 100 20.65 -8.52 -1.46
C LYS A 100 19.95 -9.74 -2.07
N ASP A 101 18.76 -9.57 -2.62
CA ASP A 101 17.97 -10.66 -3.23
C ASP A 101 18.74 -11.31 -4.40
N VAL A 102 19.35 -10.51 -5.27
CA VAL A 102 20.18 -11.03 -6.38
C VAL A 102 21.40 -11.79 -5.87
N THR A 103 22.04 -11.32 -4.79
CA THR A 103 23.21 -11.99 -4.21
C THR A 103 22.83 -13.32 -3.55
N GLU A 104 21.66 -13.41 -2.93
CA GLU A 104 21.13 -14.68 -2.37
C GLU A 104 20.78 -15.69 -3.47
N LEU A 105 20.29 -15.24 -4.63
CA LEU A 105 19.99 -16.13 -5.78
C LEU A 105 21.23 -16.65 -6.52
N LEU A 106 22.37 -15.97 -6.38
CA LEU A 106 23.62 -16.33 -7.07
C LEU A 106 24.57 -17.18 -6.22
N ASN A 107 24.25 -17.42 -4.94
CA ASN A 107 25.01 -18.30 -4.03
C ASN A 107 24.23 -19.59 -3.73
#